data_AF-A0A0A0D0H3-F1
#
_entry.id   AF-A0A0A0D0H3-F1
#
_cell.length_a   1.000
_cell.length_b   1.000
_cell.length_c   1.000
_cell.angle_alpha   90.00
_cell.angle_beta   90.00
_cell.angle_gamma   90.00
#
_symmetry.space_group_name_H-M   'P 1'
#
loop_
_entity.id
_entity.type
_entity.pdbx_description
1 polymer ?
#
loop_
_entity_poly.entity_id
_entity_poly.type
_entity_poly.pdbx_seq_one_letter_code
_entity_poly.pdbx_strand_id
1 'polypeptide(L)'
;MGLPSRQSGTAQEVAYVPAGRLTHRFRLFCENRGIGFDTNPSVRPFDSTTLFCTAGMQQFKPLFTDLAYAATFANLQSCLRVGDLDEIGDGTHLLRFDMLGLFSFRQWTVGQAIDFWLDFLAEIGASPHHVTIHPDKMAEWAPLYRGLVPIRPDPECTWSDGSITGYCTEFYRDGVEIGNIVNPLGTCIDAGFGLDRLDALVNGTPPMTPGDSLADAIGRIIADGYRPGGKQQGYVLRKLLRRLWALGGTLDHPFFRAEVARQRRLRDRYARLQPRHPDKPPEWWFDTHGIDLDDLDGPA
;
A
#
# COMPACT_ATOMS: atom_id res chain seq x y z
N MET A 1 -31.65 -36.71 -12.17
CA MET A 1 -30.22 -36.31 -12.15
C MET A 1 -30.14 -34.85 -12.54
N GLY A 2 -30.18 -33.95 -11.54
CA GLY A 2 -30.00 -32.52 -11.75
C GLY A 2 -28.51 -32.19 -11.76
N LEU A 3 -28.03 -31.58 -12.83
CA LEU A 3 -26.68 -31.01 -12.89
C LEU A 3 -26.61 -29.83 -11.89
N PRO A 4 -25.54 -29.71 -11.09
CA PRO A 4 -25.42 -28.59 -10.17
C PRO A 4 -25.10 -27.31 -10.94
N SER A 5 -25.88 -26.26 -10.66
CA SER A 5 -25.66 -24.90 -11.13
C SER A 5 -24.28 -24.40 -10.66
N ARG A 6 -23.44 -23.98 -11.60
CA ARG A 6 -22.21 -23.23 -11.30
C ARG A 6 -22.61 -21.94 -10.58
N GLN A 7 -22.19 -21.82 -9.32
CA GLN A 7 -22.25 -20.56 -8.59
C GLN A 7 -21.26 -19.60 -9.26
N SER A 8 -21.78 -18.47 -9.74
CA SER A 8 -21.00 -17.34 -10.20
C SER A 8 -20.43 -16.61 -8.98
N GLY A 9 -19.14 -16.80 -8.71
CA GLY A 9 -18.43 -16.01 -7.70
C GLY A 9 -18.49 -14.52 -8.02
N THR A 10 -18.55 -13.69 -6.99
CA THR A 10 -18.52 -12.22 -7.14
C THR A 10 -17.15 -11.78 -7.67
N ALA A 11 -17.06 -10.62 -8.33
CA ALA A 11 -15.79 -10.10 -8.85
C ALA A 11 -14.68 -10.01 -7.77
N GLN A 12 -15.07 -9.81 -6.51
CA GLN A 12 -14.19 -9.82 -5.34
C GLN A 12 -13.60 -11.21 -5.03
N GLU A 13 -14.40 -12.27 -5.16
CA GLU A 13 -13.97 -13.66 -4.91
C GLU A 13 -13.03 -14.16 -6.01
N VAL A 14 -13.24 -13.69 -7.25
CA VAL A 14 -12.36 -14.00 -8.39
C VAL A 14 -11.05 -13.22 -8.33
N ALA A 15 -10.97 -12.02 -7.73
CA ALA A 15 -9.73 -11.26 -7.55
C ALA A 15 -8.87 -11.76 -6.36
N TYR A 16 -9.50 -12.33 -5.33
CA TYR A 16 -8.81 -12.89 -4.17
C TYR A 16 -8.01 -14.17 -4.50
N VAL A 17 -8.48 -14.98 -5.45
CA VAL A 17 -7.81 -16.24 -5.86
C VAL A 17 -6.48 -16.01 -6.63
N PRO A 18 -6.38 -15.05 -7.59
CA PRO A 18 -5.14 -14.65 -8.27
C PRO A 18 -4.08 -14.03 -7.36
N ALA A 19 -4.44 -13.09 -6.48
CA ALA A 19 -3.49 -12.50 -5.53
C ALA A 19 -2.92 -13.55 -4.56
N GLY A 20 -3.76 -14.50 -4.14
CA GLY A 20 -3.33 -15.68 -3.38
C GLY A 20 -2.37 -16.58 -4.17
N ARG A 21 -2.54 -16.68 -5.50
CA ARG A 21 -1.65 -17.46 -6.37
C ARG A 21 -0.26 -16.83 -6.46
N LEU A 22 -0.17 -15.52 -6.69
CA LEU A 22 1.12 -14.84 -6.80
C LEU A 22 1.88 -14.83 -5.45
N THR A 23 1.16 -14.62 -4.36
CA THR A 23 1.70 -14.78 -3.00
C THR A 23 2.28 -16.19 -2.78
N HIS A 24 1.52 -17.23 -3.16
CA HIS A 24 1.98 -18.61 -3.04
C HIS A 24 3.22 -18.89 -3.89
N ARG A 25 3.28 -18.35 -5.11
CA ARG A 25 4.47 -18.47 -5.98
C ARG A 25 5.70 -17.81 -5.35
N PHE A 26 5.56 -16.60 -4.82
CA PHE A 26 6.67 -15.92 -4.15
C PHE A 26 7.15 -16.70 -2.91
N ARG A 27 6.22 -17.19 -2.09
CA ARG A 27 6.53 -18.06 -0.94
C ARG A 27 7.37 -19.27 -1.38
N LEU A 28 6.90 -20.03 -2.37
CA LEU A 28 7.62 -21.20 -2.88
C LEU A 28 9.00 -20.80 -3.46
N PHE A 29 9.08 -19.67 -4.15
CA PHE A 29 10.33 -19.16 -4.70
C PHE A 29 11.39 -18.88 -3.62
N CYS A 30 10.96 -18.30 -2.49
CA CYS A 30 11.77 -18.07 -1.30
C CYS A 30 12.16 -19.38 -0.61
N GLU A 31 11.18 -20.24 -0.31
CA GLU A 31 11.39 -21.50 0.42
C GLU A 31 12.34 -22.44 -0.34
N ASN A 32 12.22 -22.53 -1.67
CA ASN A 32 13.12 -23.32 -2.52
C ASN A 32 14.57 -22.80 -2.53
N ARG A 33 14.80 -21.56 -2.10
CA ARG A 33 16.13 -20.93 -1.93
C ARG A 33 16.58 -20.91 -0.47
N GLY A 34 15.85 -21.56 0.43
CA GLY A 34 16.16 -21.60 1.86
C GLY A 34 15.88 -20.28 2.60
N ILE A 35 15.04 -19.41 2.04
CA ILE A 35 14.67 -18.12 2.62
C ILE A 35 13.33 -18.31 3.33
N GLY A 36 13.30 -18.06 4.65
CA GLY A 36 12.07 -18.11 5.44
C GLY A 36 11.05 -17.08 4.94
N PHE A 37 9.76 -17.42 4.96
CA PHE A 37 8.70 -16.57 4.46
C PHE A 37 7.54 -16.46 5.47
N ASP A 38 7.22 -15.24 5.87
CA ASP A 38 6.09 -14.93 6.76
C ASP A 38 5.02 -14.07 6.08
N THR A 39 3.82 -14.07 6.65
CA THR A 39 2.72 -13.23 6.17
C THR A 39 2.11 -12.47 7.34
N ASN A 40 1.99 -11.16 7.18
CA ASN A 40 1.38 -10.28 8.16
C ASN A 40 0.33 -9.39 7.48
N PRO A 41 -0.97 -9.69 7.67
CA PRO A 41 -2.03 -8.90 7.05
C PRO A 41 -2.36 -7.63 7.83
N SER A 42 -1.74 -7.39 9.00
CA SER A 42 -2.04 -6.24 9.86
C SER A 42 -1.41 -4.95 9.35
N VAL A 43 -2.17 -3.86 9.30
CA VAL A 43 -1.65 -2.51 9.05
C VAL A 43 -1.36 -1.74 10.34
N ARG A 44 -1.40 -2.41 11.51
CA ARG A 44 -0.96 -1.80 12.78
C ARG A 44 0.51 -1.36 12.67
N PRO A 45 0.86 -0.18 13.18
CA PRO A 45 2.24 0.28 13.15
C PRO A 45 3.10 -0.55 14.11
N PHE A 46 4.38 -0.71 13.77
CA PHE A 46 5.36 -1.42 14.61
C PHE A 46 6.05 -0.50 15.63
N ASP A 47 5.91 0.82 15.45
CA ASP A 47 6.47 1.85 16.32
C ASP A 47 5.49 3.04 16.42
N SER A 48 5.85 4.05 17.21
CA SER A 48 5.04 5.27 17.39
C SER A 48 5.27 6.35 16.33
N THR A 49 6.16 6.11 15.36
CA THR A 49 6.53 7.10 14.33
C THR A 49 5.50 7.17 13.20
N THR A 50 4.69 6.12 13.04
CA THR A 50 3.67 6.03 11.99
C THR A 50 2.30 5.66 12.57
N LEU A 51 1.22 6.08 11.91
CA LEU A 51 -0.14 5.70 12.32
C LEU A 51 -0.51 4.28 11.89
N PHE A 52 0.06 3.83 10.78
CA PHE A 52 -0.15 2.51 10.17
C PHE A 52 1.18 2.01 9.59
N CYS A 53 1.29 0.69 9.39
CA CYS A 53 2.41 0.10 8.69
C CYS A 53 2.41 0.54 7.22
N THR A 54 3.46 1.23 6.77
CA THR A 54 3.58 1.77 5.40
C THR A 54 4.52 0.97 4.50
N ALA A 55 5.30 0.04 5.09
CA ALA A 55 6.30 -0.78 4.41
C ALA A 55 6.62 -2.06 5.21
N GLY A 56 6.99 -3.13 4.51
CA GLY A 56 7.41 -4.41 5.08
C GLY A 56 8.54 -4.32 6.10
N MET A 57 9.48 -3.39 5.88
CA MET A 57 10.68 -3.21 6.68
C MET A 57 10.44 -2.73 8.11
N GLN A 58 9.29 -2.10 8.40
CA GLN A 58 9.10 -1.35 9.65
C GLN A 58 9.32 -2.21 10.91
N GLN A 59 8.91 -3.47 10.86
CA GLN A 59 9.06 -4.42 11.96
C GLN A 59 10.52 -4.82 12.22
N PHE A 60 11.40 -4.57 11.25
CA PHE A 60 12.82 -4.91 11.28
C PHE A 60 13.71 -3.69 11.50
N LYS A 61 13.14 -2.50 11.74
CA LYS A 61 13.92 -1.27 11.99
C LYS A 61 15.07 -1.44 12.99
N PRO A 62 14.89 -2.07 14.17
CA PRO A 62 15.98 -2.27 15.12
C PRO A 62 17.13 -3.15 14.57
N LEU A 63 16.83 -4.04 13.62
CA LEU A 63 17.80 -4.98 13.07
C LEU A 63 18.78 -4.33 12.10
N PHE A 64 18.45 -3.18 11.48
CA PHE A 64 19.38 -2.50 10.56
C PHE A 64 20.65 -2.01 11.27
N THR A 65 20.52 -1.52 12.50
CA THR A 65 21.65 -1.00 13.29
C THR A 65 22.30 -2.03 14.21
N ASP A 66 21.69 -3.20 14.40
CA ASP A 66 22.29 -4.31 15.14
C ASP A 66 23.38 -5.01 14.31
N LEU A 67 24.64 -4.59 14.51
CA LEU A 67 25.80 -5.11 13.79
C LEU A 67 26.07 -6.60 14.03
N ALA A 68 25.54 -7.19 15.10
CA ALA A 68 25.70 -8.60 15.40
C ALA A 68 24.65 -9.49 14.72
N TYR A 69 23.54 -8.90 14.26
CA TYR A 69 22.47 -9.62 13.59
C TYR A 69 22.78 -9.87 12.11
N ALA A 70 22.67 -11.13 11.70
CA ALA A 70 22.84 -11.55 10.31
C ALA A 70 21.82 -12.63 9.93
N ALA A 71 20.88 -12.30 9.06
CA ALA A 71 19.86 -13.22 8.54
C ALA A 71 19.25 -12.70 7.24
N THR A 72 18.62 -13.59 6.48
CA THR A 72 17.83 -13.29 5.29
C THR A 72 16.46 -13.94 5.41
N PHE A 73 15.41 -13.17 5.15
CA PHE A 73 14.03 -13.66 5.15
C PHE A 73 13.17 -12.80 4.21
N ALA A 74 12.00 -13.31 3.89
CA ALA A 74 11.01 -12.66 3.05
C ALA A 74 9.66 -12.56 3.78
N ASN A 75 8.81 -11.64 3.36
CA ASN A 75 7.44 -11.58 3.87
C ASN A 75 6.42 -11.14 2.82
N LEU A 76 5.15 -11.26 3.21
CA LEU A 76 4.05 -10.47 2.67
C LEU A 76 3.52 -9.56 3.79
N GLN A 77 3.58 -8.25 3.61
CA GLN A 77 3.09 -7.28 4.57
C GLN A 77 1.96 -6.45 3.97
N SER A 78 0.81 -6.36 4.65
CA SER A 78 -0.20 -5.35 4.30
C SER A 78 0.26 -3.97 4.72
N CYS A 79 0.21 -3.02 3.81
CA CYS A 79 0.62 -1.64 4.00
C CYS A 79 -0.56 -0.69 3.81
N LEU A 80 -0.52 0.46 4.50
CA LEU A 80 -1.51 1.52 4.34
C LEU A 80 -0.83 2.89 4.35
N ARG A 81 -0.97 3.64 3.25
CA ARG A 81 -0.36 4.96 3.04
C ARG A 81 -1.42 6.05 2.93
N VAL A 82 -1.73 6.69 4.05
CA VAL A 82 -2.78 7.72 4.14
C VAL A 82 -2.40 9.01 3.40
N GLY A 83 -1.11 9.25 3.13
CA GLY A 83 -0.64 10.40 2.35
C GLY A 83 -1.24 10.44 0.94
N ASP A 84 -1.45 9.26 0.38
CA ASP A 84 -1.91 9.03 -0.99
C ASP A 84 -3.43 9.19 -1.13
N LEU A 85 -4.13 9.66 -0.09
CA LEU A 85 -5.60 9.74 -0.04
C LEU A 85 -6.18 10.64 -1.13
N ASP A 86 -5.48 11.72 -1.49
CA ASP A 86 -5.92 12.66 -2.51
C ASP A 86 -5.55 12.19 -3.94
N GLU A 87 -4.70 11.18 -4.06
CA GLU A 87 -4.22 10.57 -5.30
C GLU A 87 -5.02 9.31 -5.67
N ILE A 88 -5.90 8.84 -4.78
CA ILE A 88 -6.75 7.67 -5.03
C ILE A 88 -7.58 7.88 -6.31
N GLY A 89 -7.38 6.97 -7.27
CA GLY A 89 -8.13 6.93 -8.52
C GLY A 89 -7.33 7.29 -9.77
N ASP A 90 -6.05 7.64 -9.62
CA ASP A 90 -5.15 7.87 -10.75
C ASP A 90 -4.63 6.59 -11.43
N GLY A 91 -4.97 5.43 -10.86
CA GLY A 91 -4.64 4.11 -11.38
C GLY A 91 -3.30 3.55 -10.92
N THR A 92 -2.50 4.31 -10.17
CA THR A 92 -1.17 3.88 -9.69
C THR A 92 -1.01 3.95 -8.17
N HIS A 93 -1.71 4.86 -7.50
CA HIS A 93 -1.66 5.00 -6.04
C HIS A 93 -2.72 4.14 -5.35
N LEU A 94 -2.28 3.39 -4.34
CA LEU A 94 -3.13 2.50 -3.55
C LEU A 94 -3.08 2.91 -2.08
N LEU A 95 -4.23 3.23 -1.50
CA LEU A 95 -4.33 3.58 -0.08
C LEU A 95 -3.93 2.40 0.81
N ARG A 96 -4.37 1.17 0.46
CA ARG A 96 -3.92 -0.10 1.02
C ARG A 96 -3.41 -0.99 -0.11
N PHE A 97 -2.31 -1.67 0.13
CA PHE A 97 -1.75 -2.66 -0.78
C PHE A 97 -0.94 -3.69 0.01
N ASP A 98 -0.68 -4.84 -0.60
CA ASP A 98 0.20 -5.84 -0.02
C ASP A 98 1.60 -5.77 -0.66
N MET A 99 2.64 -5.86 0.16
CA MET A 99 4.03 -5.73 -0.26
C MET A 99 4.75 -7.07 -0.10
N LEU A 100 5.32 -7.58 -1.20
CA LEU A 100 6.29 -8.67 -1.18
C LEU A 100 7.63 -8.11 -0.73
N GLY A 101 8.12 -8.58 0.42
CA GLY A 101 9.36 -8.12 1.02
C GLY A 101 10.46 -9.17 0.93
N LEU A 102 11.70 -8.72 0.72
CA LEU A 102 12.91 -9.49 0.95
C LEU A 102 13.89 -8.61 1.74
N PHE A 103 14.33 -9.12 2.88
CA PHE A 103 15.22 -8.41 3.79
C PHE A 103 16.44 -9.27 4.06
N SER A 104 17.62 -8.66 3.96
CA SER A 104 18.87 -9.30 4.35
C SER A 104 19.69 -8.34 5.19
N PHE A 105 20.14 -8.82 6.34
CA PHE A 105 21.00 -8.07 7.24
C PHE A 105 22.40 -8.64 7.12
N ARG A 106 23.31 -7.91 6.47
CA ARG A 106 24.75 -8.24 6.36
C ARG A 106 25.10 -9.59 5.70
N GLN A 107 24.13 -10.27 5.06
CA GLN A 107 24.37 -11.55 4.35
C GLN A 107 24.43 -11.40 2.84
N TRP A 108 23.50 -10.64 2.25
CA TRP A 108 23.41 -10.44 0.81
C TRP A 108 23.98 -9.10 0.38
N THR A 109 24.61 -9.13 -0.79
CA THR A 109 24.99 -7.96 -1.56
C THR A 109 23.81 -7.45 -2.39
N VAL A 110 23.91 -6.21 -2.88
CA VAL A 110 22.93 -5.64 -3.83
C VAL A 110 22.82 -6.50 -5.09
N GLY A 111 23.93 -7.06 -5.57
CA GLY A 111 23.94 -7.95 -6.74
C GLY A 111 23.12 -9.22 -6.53
N GLN A 112 23.23 -9.86 -5.36
CA GLN A 112 22.41 -11.04 -5.03
C GLN A 112 20.92 -10.69 -4.95
N ALA A 113 20.58 -9.52 -4.40
CA ALA A 113 19.19 -9.05 -4.38
C ALA A 113 18.65 -8.76 -5.79
N ILE A 114 19.45 -8.13 -6.65
CA ILE A 114 19.10 -7.89 -8.07
C ILE A 114 18.85 -9.23 -8.78
N ASP A 115 19.75 -10.20 -8.63
CA ASP A 115 19.62 -11.52 -9.26
C ASP A 115 18.34 -12.23 -8.81
N PHE A 116 18.07 -12.24 -7.50
CA PHE A 116 16.87 -12.84 -6.93
C PHE A 116 15.58 -12.24 -7.52
N TRP A 117 15.48 -10.90 -7.55
CA TRP A 117 14.27 -10.24 -8.03
C TRP A 117 14.12 -10.34 -9.55
N LEU A 118 15.20 -10.25 -10.34
CA LEU A 118 15.12 -10.48 -11.78
C LEU A 118 14.66 -11.90 -12.11
N ASP A 119 15.17 -12.91 -11.41
CA ASP A 119 14.75 -14.30 -11.57
C ASP A 119 13.25 -14.47 -11.24
N PHE A 120 12.79 -13.93 -10.11
CA PHE A 120 11.39 -14.03 -9.71
C PHE A 120 10.47 -13.32 -10.69
N LEU A 121 10.79 -12.07 -11.06
CA LEU A 121 10.02 -11.28 -12.01
C LEU A 121 9.94 -11.96 -13.38
N ALA A 122 11.04 -12.57 -13.84
CA ALA A 122 11.03 -13.36 -15.07
C ALA A 122 10.12 -14.59 -14.94
N GLU A 123 10.16 -15.32 -13.83
CA GLU A 123 9.31 -16.49 -13.61
C GLU A 123 7.82 -16.15 -13.66
N ILE A 124 7.43 -14.99 -13.09
CA ILE A 124 6.03 -14.56 -13.09
C ILE A 124 5.61 -13.83 -14.37
N GLY A 125 6.51 -13.58 -15.31
CA GLY A 125 6.24 -12.85 -16.54
C GLY A 125 6.18 -11.32 -16.37
N ALA A 126 6.71 -10.79 -15.27
CA ALA A 126 6.71 -9.40 -14.87
C ALA A 126 8.09 -8.71 -14.97
N SER A 127 9.02 -9.22 -15.79
CA SER A 127 10.33 -8.59 -16.02
C SER A 127 10.22 -7.07 -16.29
N PRO A 128 11.09 -6.24 -15.70
CA PRO A 128 11.06 -4.80 -15.88
C PRO A 128 11.44 -4.39 -17.31
N HIS A 129 10.88 -3.28 -17.79
CA HIS A 129 11.31 -2.63 -19.03
C HIS A 129 12.56 -1.77 -18.84
N HIS A 130 12.74 -1.22 -17.64
CA HIS A 130 13.96 -0.56 -17.23
C HIS A 130 14.06 -0.54 -15.71
N VAL A 131 15.25 -0.22 -15.20
CA VAL A 131 15.48 0.14 -13.81
C VAL A 131 16.06 1.54 -13.70
N THR A 132 15.88 2.17 -12.56
CA THR A 132 16.56 3.42 -12.19
C THR A 132 17.66 3.15 -11.18
N ILE A 133 18.75 3.93 -11.25
CA ILE A 133 19.86 3.89 -10.30
C ILE A 133 20.32 5.32 -10.04
N HIS A 134 20.65 5.62 -8.78
CA HIS A 134 21.27 6.90 -8.43
C HIS A 134 22.60 7.12 -9.18
N PRO A 135 22.87 8.32 -9.74
CA PRO A 135 24.12 8.62 -10.44
C PRO A 135 25.39 8.22 -9.66
N ASP A 136 25.43 8.47 -8.35
CA ASP A 136 26.56 8.13 -7.48
C ASP A 136 26.79 6.62 -7.30
N LYS A 137 25.79 5.79 -7.61
CA LYS A 137 25.89 4.32 -7.56
C LYS A 137 26.00 3.68 -8.93
N MET A 138 25.93 4.46 -10.01
CA MET A 138 25.91 3.94 -11.39
C MET A 138 27.12 3.05 -11.69
N ALA A 139 28.34 3.49 -11.33
CA ALA A 139 29.57 2.73 -11.60
C ALA A 139 29.63 1.39 -10.85
N GLU A 140 29.01 1.33 -9.66
CA GLU A 140 29.01 0.14 -8.79
C GLU A 140 27.88 -0.82 -9.16
N TRP A 141 26.67 -0.30 -9.41
CA TRP A 141 25.46 -1.12 -9.52
C TRP A 141 25.05 -1.45 -10.95
N ALA A 142 25.37 -0.59 -11.93
CA ALA A 142 25.02 -0.89 -13.32
C ALA A 142 25.64 -2.20 -13.85
N PRO A 143 26.90 -2.56 -13.52
CA PRO A 143 27.47 -3.85 -13.92
C PRO A 143 26.74 -5.06 -13.35
N LEU A 144 26.07 -4.92 -12.20
CA LEU A 144 25.35 -6.02 -11.53
C LEU A 144 24.18 -6.54 -12.36
N TYR A 145 23.55 -5.67 -13.15
CA TYR A 145 22.46 -6.01 -14.07
C TYR A 145 22.92 -6.76 -15.32
N ARG A 146 24.23 -6.81 -15.61
CA ARG A 146 24.82 -7.56 -16.74
C ARG A 146 24.18 -7.28 -18.11
N GLY A 147 23.64 -6.07 -18.31
CA GLY A 147 22.95 -5.68 -19.53
C GLY A 147 21.60 -6.37 -19.77
N LEU A 148 21.04 -7.08 -18.78
CA LEU A 148 19.76 -7.78 -18.88
C LEU A 148 18.57 -6.82 -18.96
N VAL A 149 18.72 -5.63 -18.37
CA VAL A 149 17.66 -4.61 -18.27
C VAL A 149 18.27 -3.24 -18.58
N PRO A 150 17.59 -2.38 -19.38
CA PRO A 150 17.99 -0.99 -19.56
C PRO A 150 18.03 -0.23 -18.23
N ILE A 151 19.04 0.63 -18.06
CA ILE A 151 19.25 1.41 -16.84
C ILE A 151 19.09 2.89 -17.15
N ARG A 152 18.38 3.62 -16.27
CA ARG A 152 18.24 5.07 -16.33
C ARG A 152 18.82 5.70 -15.06
N PRO A 153 19.57 6.81 -15.16
CA PRO A 153 19.97 7.56 -13.97
C PRO A 153 18.76 8.27 -13.36
N ASP A 154 18.67 8.25 -12.04
CA ASP A 154 17.66 8.99 -11.30
C ASP A 154 18.22 9.51 -9.96
N PRO A 155 18.40 10.83 -9.77
CA PRO A 155 18.85 11.42 -8.51
C PRO A 155 17.92 11.14 -7.32
N GLU A 156 16.66 10.78 -7.55
CA GLU A 156 15.69 10.48 -6.49
C GLU A 156 15.81 9.02 -6.00
N CYS A 157 16.71 8.21 -6.56
CA CYS A 157 17.01 6.84 -6.12
C CYS A 157 17.76 6.79 -4.76
N THR A 158 17.16 7.43 -3.76
CA THR A 158 17.55 7.42 -2.37
C THR A 158 16.31 7.12 -1.53
N TRP A 159 16.52 6.51 -0.38
CA TRP A 159 15.45 6.15 0.54
C TRP A 159 15.80 6.56 1.95
N SER A 160 14.80 7.00 2.72
CA SER A 160 14.95 7.27 4.14
C SER A 160 13.67 7.01 4.93
N ASP A 161 13.83 6.51 6.16
CA ASP A 161 12.76 6.49 7.16
C ASP A 161 12.83 7.65 8.18
N GLY A 162 13.72 8.63 7.92
CA GLY A 162 14.07 9.73 8.80
C GLY A 162 15.27 9.46 9.72
N SER A 163 15.67 8.20 9.91
CA SER A 163 16.80 7.80 10.75
C SER A 163 17.85 6.97 10.00
N ILE A 164 17.37 6.07 9.14
CA ILE A 164 18.14 5.22 8.26
C ILE A 164 18.03 5.77 6.86
N THR A 165 19.12 5.71 6.11
CA THR A 165 19.19 6.10 4.71
C THR A 165 19.88 5.02 3.88
N GLY A 166 19.60 5.00 2.59
CA GLY A 166 20.27 4.13 1.63
C GLY A 166 20.01 4.60 0.21
N TYR A 167 20.90 4.21 -0.71
CA TYR A 167 20.59 4.28 -2.13
C TYR A 167 19.62 3.16 -2.49
N CYS A 168 18.83 3.38 -3.53
CA CYS A 168 17.95 2.36 -4.07
C CYS A 168 18.09 2.22 -5.59
N THR A 169 17.52 1.14 -6.09
CA THR A 169 17.27 0.92 -7.50
C THR A 169 15.82 0.48 -7.64
N GLU A 170 15.09 1.12 -8.54
CA GLU A 170 13.65 0.90 -8.71
C GLU A 170 13.37 0.25 -10.06
N PHE A 171 12.33 -0.58 -10.08
CA PHE A 171 12.00 -1.44 -11.20
C PHE A 171 10.73 -0.92 -11.85
N TYR A 172 10.77 -0.70 -13.16
CA TYR A 172 9.66 -0.12 -13.90
C TYR A 172 9.19 -1.01 -15.03
N ARG A 173 7.87 -1.14 -15.17
CA ARG A 173 7.21 -1.80 -16.29
C ARG A 173 6.02 -0.97 -16.74
N ASP A 174 5.87 -0.78 -18.05
CA ASP A 174 4.79 0.03 -18.64
C ASP A 174 4.63 1.44 -18.05
N GLY A 175 5.75 2.04 -17.61
CA GLY A 175 5.77 3.39 -17.01
C GLY A 175 5.39 3.43 -15.53
N VAL A 176 5.14 2.28 -14.89
CA VAL A 176 4.78 2.17 -13.48
C VAL A 176 5.92 1.50 -12.71
N GLU A 177 6.24 2.03 -11.54
CA GLU A 177 7.16 1.38 -10.58
C GLU A 177 6.49 0.12 -10.00
N ILE A 178 7.14 -1.03 -10.12
CA ILE A 178 6.62 -2.32 -9.62
C ILE A 178 7.27 -2.75 -8.29
N GLY A 179 8.40 -2.13 -7.95
CA GLY A 179 9.09 -2.33 -6.68
C GLY A 179 10.49 -1.77 -6.71
N ASN A 180 11.17 -1.89 -5.56
CA ASN A 180 12.49 -1.35 -5.36
C ASN A 180 13.40 -2.29 -4.54
N ILE A 181 14.70 -2.04 -4.65
CA ILE A 181 15.73 -2.62 -3.79
C ILE A 181 16.51 -1.46 -3.19
N VAL A 182 16.45 -1.33 -1.88
CA VAL A 182 17.21 -0.37 -1.09
C VAL A 182 18.42 -1.08 -0.49
N ASN A 183 19.53 -0.37 -0.36
CA ASN A 183 20.71 -0.81 0.40
C ASN A 183 20.92 0.05 1.66
N PRO A 184 20.10 -0.14 2.73
CA PRO A 184 20.21 0.66 3.93
C PRO A 184 21.57 0.53 4.59
N LEU A 185 22.15 1.68 4.97
CA LEU A 185 23.45 1.78 5.62
C LEU A 185 24.60 1.09 4.87
N GLY A 186 24.43 0.81 3.57
CA GLY A 186 25.42 0.09 2.75
C GLY A 186 25.63 -1.38 3.10
N THR A 187 24.92 -1.93 4.10
CA THR A 187 25.21 -3.26 4.67
C THR A 187 24.00 -4.18 4.76
N CYS A 188 22.81 -3.66 4.46
CA CYS A 188 21.55 -4.42 4.49
C CYS A 188 20.84 -4.32 3.14
N ILE A 189 19.87 -5.20 2.92
CA ILE A 189 18.94 -5.17 1.79
C ILE A 189 17.54 -5.02 2.37
N ASP A 190 16.81 -4.06 1.83
CA ASP A 190 15.38 -3.89 2.01
C ASP A 190 14.76 -3.78 0.62
N ALA A 191 14.06 -4.82 0.19
CA ALA A 191 13.40 -4.83 -1.11
C ALA A 191 11.90 -5.02 -0.95
N GLY A 192 11.12 -4.19 -1.63
CA GLY A 192 9.66 -4.18 -1.56
C GLY A 192 9.05 -4.11 -2.96
N PHE A 193 8.22 -5.08 -3.31
CA PHE A 193 7.47 -5.12 -4.56
C PHE A 193 5.97 -5.15 -4.30
N GLY A 194 5.22 -4.31 -5.00
CA GLY A 194 3.77 -4.18 -4.80
C GLY A 194 3.04 -5.39 -5.38
N LEU A 195 2.43 -6.22 -4.54
CA LEU A 195 1.71 -7.42 -4.97
C LEU A 195 0.56 -7.06 -5.91
N ASP A 196 -0.25 -6.06 -5.55
CA ASP A 196 -1.41 -5.62 -6.34
C ASP A 196 -0.99 -5.15 -7.75
N ARG A 197 0.14 -4.42 -7.85
CA ARG A 197 0.69 -3.97 -9.13
C ARG A 197 1.18 -5.15 -9.97
N LEU A 198 1.90 -6.09 -9.36
CA LEU A 198 2.37 -7.29 -10.06
C LEU A 198 1.20 -8.19 -10.49
N ASP A 199 0.17 -8.34 -9.67
CA ASP A 199 -1.02 -9.12 -10.00
C ASP A 199 -1.78 -8.48 -11.18
N ALA A 200 -1.96 -7.16 -11.17
CA ALA A 200 -2.54 -6.43 -12.30
C ALA A 200 -1.76 -6.65 -13.60
N LEU A 201 -0.42 -6.62 -13.55
CA LEU A 201 0.43 -6.84 -14.72
C LEU A 201 0.39 -8.29 -15.23
N VAL A 202 0.37 -9.28 -14.34
CA VAL A 202 0.46 -10.71 -14.69
C VAL A 202 -0.91 -11.28 -15.07
N ASN A 203 -1.95 -10.90 -14.34
CA ASN A 203 -3.29 -11.49 -14.47
C ASN A 203 -4.29 -10.55 -15.15
N GLY A 204 -3.92 -9.31 -15.45
CA GLY A 204 -4.82 -8.32 -16.04
C GLY A 204 -5.92 -7.85 -15.08
N THR A 205 -5.68 -7.98 -13.77
CA THR A 205 -6.61 -7.51 -12.74
C THR A 205 -6.80 -6.00 -12.89
N PRO A 206 -8.03 -5.51 -13.13
CA PRO A 206 -8.27 -4.08 -13.29
C PRO A 206 -7.98 -3.35 -11.98
N PRO A 207 -7.51 -2.08 -12.04
CA PRO A 207 -7.32 -1.29 -10.84
C PRO A 207 -8.66 -1.12 -10.11
N MET A 208 -8.60 -1.12 -8.78
CA MET A 208 -9.79 -0.87 -7.95
C MET A 208 -10.35 0.52 -8.23
N THR A 209 -11.68 0.65 -8.17
CA THR A 209 -12.29 1.98 -8.16
C THR A 209 -11.89 2.73 -6.89
N PRO A 210 -11.94 4.08 -6.86
CA PRO A 210 -11.67 4.84 -5.65
C PRO A 210 -12.53 4.41 -4.46
N GLY A 211 -13.80 4.08 -4.70
CA GLY A 211 -14.73 3.59 -3.68
C GLY A 211 -14.31 2.23 -3.13
N ASP A 212 -13.91 1.29 -3.99
CA ASP A 212 -13.47 -0.04 -3.57
C ASP A 212 -12.15 0.03 -2.80
N SER A 213 -11.20 0.84 -3.26
CA SER A 213 -9.91 1.06 -2.57
C SER A 213 -10.11 1.63 -1.15
N LEU A 214 -11.02 2.59 -1.00
CA LEU A 214 -11.40 3.12 0.31
C LEU A 214 -12.08 2.07 1.19
N ALA A 215 -13.04 1.32 0.64
CA ALA A 215 -13.76 0.29 1.38
C ALA A 215 -12.82 -0.80 1.89
N ASP A 216 -11.86 -1.21 1.07
CA ASP A 216 -10.82 -2.18 1.38
C ASP A 216 -9.88 -1.68 2.51
N ALA A 217 -9.36 -0.45 2.39
CA ALA A 217 -8.55 0.16 3.44
C ALA A 217 -9.31 0.31 4.77
N ILE A 218 -10.58 0.75 4.72
CA ILE A 218 -11.44 0.87 5.90
C ILE A 218 -11.68 -0.50 6.54
N GLY A 219 -11.98 -1.52 5.72
CA GLY A 219 -12.17 -2.89 6.17
C GLY A 219 -10.95 -3.41 6.91
N ARG A 220 -9.74 -3.19 6.37
CA ARG A 220 -8.48 -3.57 7.00
C ARG A 220 -8.25 -2.86 8.34
N ILE A 221 -8.46 -1.55 8.40
CA ILE A 221 -8.32 -0.77 9.65
C ILE A 221 -9.28 -1.31 10.74
N ILE A 222 -10.52 -1.63 10.36
CA ILE A 222 -11.52 -2.20 11.29
C ILE A 222 -11.13 -3.61 11.71
N ALA A 223 -10.63 -4.44 10.80
CA ALA A 223 -10.13 -5.79 11.08
C ALA A 223 -8.95 -5.77 12.07
N ASP A 224 -8.13 -4.72 12.02
CA ASP A 224 -7.08 -4.46 13.02
C ASP A 224 -7.60 -3.94 14.36
N GLY A 225 -8.92 -3.85 14.54
CA GLY A 225 -9.57 -3.52 15.81
C GLY A 225 -9.72 -2.02 16.08
N TYR A 226 -9.36 -1.16 15.12
CA TYR A 226 -9.56 0.28 15.27
C TYR A 226 -11.03 0.68 15.13
N ARG A 227 -11.40 1.75 15.80
CA ARG A 227 -12.76 2.28 15.85
C ARG A 227 -12.76 3.77 15.52
N PRO A 228 -13.82 4.32 14.89
CA PRO A 228 -13.91 5.75 14.62
C PRO A 228 -13.76 6.55 15.92
N GLY A 229 -12.90 7.56 15.89
CA GLY A 229 -12.46 8.30 17.08
C GLY A 229 -12.02 9.72 16.74
N GLY A 230 -11.69 10.50 17.77
CA GLY A 230 -11.28 11.90 17.60
C GLY A 230 -9.78 12.11 17.37
N LYS A 231 -8.95 11.05 17.46
CA LYS A 231 -7.49 11.13 17.41
C LYS A 231 -6.90 9.93 16.66
N GLN A 232 -5.67 10.10 16.17
CA GLN A 232 -4.83 9.03 15.59
C GLN A 232 -5.59 8.18 14.54
N GLN A 233 -5.46 6.85 14.59
CA GLN A 233 -6.11 5.93 13.64
C GLN A 233 -7.63 6.07 13.62
N GLY A 234 -8.26 6.37 14.77
CA GLY A 234 -9.70 6.57 14.84
C GLY A 234 -10.16 7.82 14.09
N TYR A 235 -9.34 8.88 14.07
CA TYR A 235 -9.61 10.07 13.27
C TYR A 235 -9.48 9.78 11.77
N VAL A 236 -8.42 9.06 11.37
CA VAL A 236 -8.24 8.63 9.98
C VAL A 236 -9.42 7.78 9.51
N LEU A 237 -9.81 6.78 10.31
CA LEU A 237 -10.96 5.92 9.97
C LEU A 237 -12.25 6.72 9.75
N ARG A 238 -12.49 7.76 10.55
CA ARG A 238 -13.63 8.66 10.35
C ARG A 238 -13.52 9.42 9.02
N LYS A 239 -12.34 9.95 8.68
CA LYS A 239 -12.10 10.65 7.41
C LYS A 239 -12.37 9.72 6.21
N LEU A 240 -11.86 8.48 6.26
CA LEU A 240 -12.07 7.50 5.20
C LEU A 240 -13.54 7.08 5.05
N LEU A 241 -14.25 6.82 6.16
CA LEU A 241 -15.70 6.51 6.12
C LEU A 241 -16.51 7.64 5.49
N ARG A 242 -16.15 8.90 5.81
CA ARG A 242 -16.79 10.06 5.22
C ARG A 242 -16.51 10.16 3.72
N ARG A 243 -15.24 10.01 3.32
CA ARG A 243 -14.83 10.06 1.91
C ARG A 243 -15.50 8.96 1.08
N LEU A 244 -15.60 7.75 1.62
CA LEU A 244 -16.31 6.65 0.99
C LEU A 244 -17.77 7.02 0.69
N TRP A 245 -18.47 7.62 1.67
CA TRP A 245 -19.84 8.07 1.47
C TRP A 245 -19.93 9.20 0.44
N ALA A 246 -19.01 10.18 0.48
CA ALA A 246 -18.99 11.30 -0.46
C ALA A 246 -18.82 10.83 -1.91
N LEU A 247 -18.08 9.74 -2.13
CA LEU A 247 -17.92 9.10 -3.44
C LEU A 247 -19.07 8.16 -3.83
N GLY A 248 -20.11 8.04 -2.99
CA GLY A 248 -21.23 7.12 -3.21
C GLY A 248 -20.89 5.64 -3.03
N GLY A 249 -19.74 5.34 -2.43
CA GLY A 249 -19.37 3.98 -2.08
C GLY A 249 -20.24 3.43 -0.95
N THR A 250 -20.15 2.11 -0.75
CA THR A 250 -20.92 1.40 0.27
C THR A 250 -20.02 0.45 1.05
N LEU A 251 -20.29 0.31 2.35
CA LEU A 251 -19.65 -0.70 3.18
C LEU A 251 -20.67 -1.30 4.15
N ASP A 252 -20.77 -2.63 4.17
CA ASP A 252 -21.61 -3.33 5.16
C ASP A 252 -20.92 -3.38 6.52
N HIS A 253 -20.91 -2.25 7.21
CA HIS A 253 -20.38 -2.16 8.57
C HIS A 253 -21.17 -1.16 9.42
N PRO A 254 -21.43 -1.43 10.72
CA PRO A 254 -22.12 -0.50 11.61
C PRO A 254 -21.49 0.90 11.65
N PHE A 255 -20.16 1.00 11.55
CA PHE A 255 -19.47 2.30 11.52
C PHE A 255 -19.80 3.12 10.28
N PHE A 256 -19.92 2.49 9.11
CA PHE A 256 -20.32 3.19 7.90
C PHE A 256 -21.77 3.64 7.97
N ARG A 257 -22.69 2.76 8.40
CA ARG A 257 -24.09 3.14 8.63
C ARG A 257 -24.23 4.32 9.61
N ALA A 258 -23.43 4.34 10.67
CA ALA A 258 -23.41 5.43 11.64
C ALA A 258 -22.90 6.75 11.03
N GLU A 259 -21.85 6.71 10.20
CA GLU A 259 -21.34 7.89 9.50
C GLU A 259 -22.34 8.40 8.46
N VAL A 260 -22.96 7.54 7.65
CA VAL A 260 -24.04 7.92 6.72
C VAL A 260 -25.19 8.62 7.45
N ALA A 261 -25.65 8.04 8.56
CA ALA A 261 -26.70 8.66 9.38
C ALA A 261 -26.27 10.01 9.96
N ARG A 262 -24.99 10.18 10.30
CA ARG A 262 -24.45 11.45 10.76
C ARG A 262 -24.42 12.50 9.66
N GLN A 263 -23.95 12.15 8.45
CA GLN A 263 -23.89 13.07 7.32
C GLN A 263 -25.28 13.57 6.92
N ARG A 264 -26.28 12.68 6.88
CA ARG A 264 -27.69 13.06 6.68
C ARG A 264 -28.18 14.06 7.73
N ARG A 265 -27.92 13.81 9.02
CA ARG A 265 -28.28 14.75 10.10
C ARG A 265 -27.60 16.12 9.97
N LEU A 266 -26.34 16.16 9.50
CA LEU A 266 -25.61 17.41 9.28
C LEU A 266 -26.21 18.21 8.12
N ARG A 267 -26.59 17.54 7.03
CA ARG A 267 -27.31 18.16 5.90
C ARG A 267 -28.66 18.74 6.32
N ASP A 268 -29.48 17.97 7.03
CA ASP A 268 -30.78 18.45 7.52
C ASP A 268 -30.62 19.67 8.44
N ARG A 269 -29.57 19.65 9.28
CA ARG A 269 -29.23 20.77 10.14
C ARG A 269 -28.79 21.99 9.33
N TYR A 270 -27.94 21.81 8.33
CA TYR A 270 -27.50 22.88 7.44
C TYR A 270 -28.69 23.52 6.72
N ALA A 271 -29.53 22.72 6.06
CA ALA A 271 -30.70 23.20 5.34
C ALA A 271 -31.66 24.03 6.22
N ARG A 272 -31.78 23.67 7.50
CA ARG A 272 -32.60 24.42 8.47
C ARG A 272 -31.96 25.73 8.93
N LEU A 273 -30.63 25.77 9.07
CA LEU A 273 -29.90 26.89 9.66
C LEU A 273 -29.41 27.90 8.62
N GLN A 274 -29.11 27.45 7.41
CA GLN A 274 -28.55 28.27 6.33
C GLN A 274 -29.40 29.53 6.06
N PRO A 275 -30.75 29.47 6.02
CA PRO A 275 -31.56 30.68 5.81
C PRO A 275 -31.45 31.71 6.93
N ARG A 276 -31.06 31.30 8.14
CA ARG A 276 -30.87 32.19 9.31
C ARG A 276 -29.45 32.72 9.42
N HIS A 277 -28.52 32.08 8.73
CA HIS A 277 -27.08 32.37 8.79
C HIS A 277 -26.46 32.37 7.38
N PRO A 278 -27.02 33.12 6.41
CA PRO A 278 -26.63 33.01 5.00
C PRO A 278 -25.18 33.46 4.74
N ASP A 279 -24.70 34.44 5.51
CA ASP A 279 -23.39 35.08 5.29
C ASP A 279 -22.29 34.51 6.20
N LYS A 280 -22.53 33.37 6.86
CA LYS A 280 -21.53 32.76 7.74
C LYS A 280 -20.48 31.99 6.92
N PRO A 281 -19.18 32.20 7.20
CA PRO A 281 -18.13 31.55 6.44
C PRO A 281 -18.02 30.05 6.80
N PRO A 282 -17.38 29.23 5.95
CA PRO A 282 -17.23 27.79 6.19
C PRO A 282 -16.68 27.43 7.57
N GLU A 283 -15.71 28.19 8.08
CA GLU A 283 -15.10 27.94 9.40
C GLU A 283 -16.15 28.06 10.52
N TRP A 284 -17.08 29.01 10.41
CA TRP A 284 -18.14 29.17 11.40
C TRP A 284 -19.06 27.95 11.44
N TRP A 285 -19.39 27.38 10.27
CA TRP A 285 -20.20 26.16 10.16
C TRP A 285 -19.51 24.95 10.76
N PHE A 286 -18.21 24.82 10.53
CA PHE A 286 -17.39 23.75 11.09
C PHE A 286 -17.27 23.89 12.61
N ASP A 287 -16.85 25.05 13.10
CA ASP A 287 -16.58 25.28 14.52
C ASP A 287 -17.86 25.24 15.38
N THR A 288 -18.96 25.81 14.88
CA THR A 288 -20.20 25.95 15.66
C THR A 288 -21.10 24.73 15.53
N HIS A 289 -21.09 24.06 14.37
CA HIS A 289 -22.06 23.03 14.05
C HIS A 289 -21.44 21.70 13.60
N GLY A 290 -20.12 21.63 13.44
CA GLY A 290 -19.42 20.46 12.92
C GLY A 290 -19.81 20.14 11.47
N ILE A 291 -20.29 21.15 10.74
CA ILE A 291 -20.71 21.04 9.34
C ILE A 291 -19.53 21.51 8.50
N ASP A 292 -18.92 20.57 7.80
CA ASP A 292 -17.97 20.85 6.74
C ASP A 292 -18.77 21.05 5.45
N LEU A 293 -18.67 22.23 4.84
CA LEU A 293 -19.48 22.56 3.67
C LEU A 293 -19.07 21.76 2.44
N ASP A 294 -17.79 21.37 2.34
CA ASP A 294 -17.27 20.57 1.23
C ASP A 294 -17.83 19.14 1.26
N ASP A 295 -18.26 18.67 2.43
CA ASP A 295 -18.89 17.35 2.61
C ASP A 295 -20.38 17.35 2.29
N LEU A 296 -20.99 18.51 2.02
CA LEU A 296 -22.42 18.59 1.72
C LEU A 296 -22.78 18.12 0.31
N ASP A 297 -21.82 18.04 -0.61
CA ASP A 297 -22.01 17.71 -2.04
C ASP A 297 -22.06 16.20 -2.37
N GLY A 298 -21.97 15.30 -1.38
CA GLY A 298 -22.12 13.85 -1.59
C GLY A 298 -23.48 13.41 -2.18
N PRO A 299 -23.68 12.11 -2.48
CA PRO A 299 -24.93 11.62 -3.04
C PRO A 299 -26.12 11.84 -2.07
N ALA A 300 -27.28 12.16 -2.64
CA ALA A 300 -28.53 12.42 -1.91
C ALA A 300 -29.00 11.22 -1.08
#